data_AF-A0A1M6SXT2-F1
#
_entry.id   AF-A0A1M6SXT2-F1
#
_cell.length_a   1.000
_cell.length_b   1.000
_cell.length_c   1.000
_cell.angle_alpha   90.00
_cell.angle_beta   90.00
_cell.angle_gamma   90.00
#
_symmetry.space_group_name_H-M   'P 1'
#
loop_
_entity.id
_entity.type
_entity.pdbx_description
1 polymer ?
#
loop_
_entity_poly.entity_id
_entity_poly.type
_entity_poly.pdbx_seq_one_letter_code
_entity_poly.pdbx_strand_id
1 'polypeptide(L)'
;MKNIYRVVSALLIVASTSFAGKAYNISVVPEVGEELLLKDGDVISGTIDGTKRKVRILVANNAKITLSNAEVLGVNEGQFESAGIRCLGNCTLDLSGKNIMKGYYGNFPGVQVPDDIDGQKYTMTIEGDGSLEASSNGYGAGIGCNRYTNCGHIVIKSGVIKATGGFTAAGIGSSKDAYGGNISIEGGEITAAGGLYAAGIGGGGYEESGCGDITISGGKIIAMGGDEMPGMGGKGAAGIGCGNSGSCGKVTITKDVAKVIAIKGKKAPYSIGGSDGLVGTVTVDDVEGSIEENPFMRPAKAVEIVTPGSKTIGIIDGDYSGNEAVNFAKDTVVDTIIFKRTFPVVVGGNNYSTIMFPFEIKAEEIENLDLVFKFLGIGVDKSNNKYVAVELVWRSIWLSVSYTMEAYKPYLIKLKSQATNIVINKTTDLVLKATPTEDGDFDVMQSDDYNKYGNYVFRGVVQGKTWDANSPEVLGTNKAAAYGFAGTATSDISVGQFVKVGEGAFIKPLRAYIYKSPVPQSVNSNGAYVLRQTASIDNDIPETMNVVVVDRKKDGEEQTTVIGQFNSRTGEIRLNRTERTYDLKGRSVRDASHMAKGVYLKK
;
A
#
# COMPACT_ATOMS: atom_id res chain seq x y z
N MET A 1 -78.66 17.67 11.94
CA MET A 1 -78.11 17.40 13.29
C MET A 1 -78.06 15.90 13.52
N LYS A 2 -76.84 15.40 13.75
CA LYS A 2 -76.42 14.14 14.42
C LYS A 2 -77.13 12.82 14.03
N ASN A 3 -76.42 11.98 13.28
CA ASN A 3 -76.48 10.53 13.45
C ASN A 3 -75.09 10.01 13.83
N ILE A 4 -75.05 9.36 14.99
CA ILE A 4 -73.89 8.72 15.62
C ILE A 4 -73.67 7.38 14.92
N TYR A 5 -72.53 7.20 14.25
CA TYR A 5 -72.06 5.87 13.82
C TYR A 5 -71.02 5.36 14.82
N ARG A 6 -71.34 4.21 15.41
CA ARG A 6 -70.46 3.39 16.25
C ARG A 6 -69.26 2.92 15.44
N VAL A 7 -68.07 3.15 15.99
CA VAL A 7 -66.81 2.54 15.55
C VAL A 7 -66.85 1.05 15.85
N VAL A 8 -66.69 0.22 14.81
CA VAL A 8 -66.26 -1.18 14.95
C VAL A 8 -64.83 -1.22 14.44
N SER A 9 -63.88 -1.30 15.37
CA SER A 9 -62.47 -1.54 15.06
C SER A 9 -62.32 -2.92 14.45
N ALA A 10 -62.08 -2.99 13.15
CA ALA A 10 -61.55 -4.18 12.50
C ALA A 10 -60.10 -4.36 12.98
N LEU A 11 -59.90 -5.29 13.91
CA LEU A 11 -58.58 -5.77 14.29
C LEU A 11 -58.04 -6.56 13.07
N LEU A 12 -57.22 -5.89 12.25
CA LEU A 12 -56.50 -6.53 11.15
C LEU A 12 -55.42 -7.43 11.78
N ILE A 13 -55.74 -8.71 11.93
CA ILE A 13 -54.75 -9.74 12.20
C ILE A 13 -53.90 -9.84 10.92
N VAL A 14 -52.75 -9.18 10.89
CA VAL A 14 -51.70 -9.48 9.92
C VAL A 14 -51.13 -10.84 10.31
N ALA A 15 -51.74 -11.90 9.79
CA ALA A 15 -51.13 -13.22 9.83
C ALA A 15 -49.88 -13.16 8.95
N SER A 16 -48.70 -13.02 9.57
CA SER A 16 -47.43 -13.26 8.90
C SER A 16 -47.32 -14.76 8.61
N THR A 17 -47.91 -15.20 7.50
CA THR A 17 -47.58 -16.51 6.94
C THR A 17 -46.17 -16.39 6.38
N SER A 18 -45.17 -16.79 7.17
CA SER A 18 -43.83 -17.07 6.65
C SER A 18 -43.98 -18.21 5.66
N PHE A 19 -44.03 -17.91 4.36
CA PHE A 19 -43.79 -18.94 3.36
C PHE A 19 -42.34 -19.38 3.56
N ALA A 20 -42.13 -20.63 3.98
CA ALA A 20 -40.80 -21.22 3.92
C ALA A 20 -40.37 -21.19 2.44
N GLY A 21 -39.25 -20.54 2.16
CA GLY A 21 -38.73 -20.44 0.81
C GLY A 21 -38.43 -21.81 0.20
N LYS A 22 -38.46 -21.87 -1.12
CA LYS A 22 -38.23 -23.09 -1.91
C LYS A 22 -36.76 -23.23 -2.26
N ALA A 23 -36.27 -24.46 -2.22
CA ALA A 23 -34.95 -24.80 -2.73
C ALA A 23 -35.04 -25.23 -4.21
N TYR A 24 -34.23 -24.62 -5.07
CA TYR A 24 -34.10 -24.97 -6.48
C TYR A 24 -32.68 -25.48 -6.77
N ASN A 25 -32.59 -26.63 -7.41
CA ASN A 25 -31.35 -27.08 -8.05
C ASN A 25 -31.39 -26.70 -9.53
N ILE A 26 -30.69 -25.63 -9.90
CA ILE A 26 -30.72 -25.05 -11.24
C ILE A 26 -30.13 -25.97 -12.32
N SER A 27 -29.39 -27.01 -11.92
CA SER A 27 -28.92 -28.07 -12.84
C SER A 27 -30.06 -28.92 -13.42
N VAL A 28 -31.18 -29.04 -12.69
CA VAL A 28 -32.25 -30.01 -13.00
C VAL A 28 -33.66 -29.43 -12.94
N VAL A 29 -33.86 -28.12 -12.73
CA VAL A 29 -35.22 -27.53 -12.74
C VAL A 29 -35.93 -27.97 -14.03
N PRO A 30 -37.05 -28.70 -13.93
CA PRO A 30 -37.76 -29.26 -15.09
C PRO A 30 -38.40 -28.14 -15.91
N GLU A 31 -38.52 -28.34 -17.22
CA GLU A 31 -39.03 -27.38 -18.21
C GLU A 31 -40.31 -26.68 -17.74
N VAL A 32 -40.17 -25.47 -17.17
CA VAL A 32 -41.25 -24.51 -17.03
C VAL A 32 -40.64 -23.13 -17.33
N GLY A 33 -40.78 -22.72 -18.59
CA GLY A 33 -40.37 -21.40 -19.08
C GLY A 33 -38.85 -21.18 -19.14
N GLU A 34 -38.45 -20.18 -19.92
CA GLU A 34 -37.08 -19.67 -19.92
C GLU A 34 -36.78 -18.82 -18.67
N GLU A 35 -37.65 -18.78 -17.67
CA GLU A 35 -37.58 -17.84 -16.55
C GLU A 35 -37.84 -18.53 -15.20
N LEU A 36 -36.97 -18.26 -14.23
CA LEU A 36 -37.12 -18.67 -12.84
C LEU A 36 -37.25 -17.42 -11.97
N LEU A 37 -38.47 -17.15 -11.50
CA LEU A 37 -38.76 -16.06 -10.56
C LEU A 37 -38.62 -16.54 -9.11
N LEU A 38 -37.56 -16.10 -8.45
CA LEU A 38 -37.26 -16.38 -7.04
C LEU A 38 -37.98 -15.41 -6.12
N LYS A 39 -38.54 -15.95 -5.03
CA LYS A 39 -39.29 -15.24 -3.99
C LYS A 39 -38.50 -15.21 -2.68
N ASP A 40 -38.98 -14.43 -1.73
CA ASP A 40 -38.34 -14.30 -0.42
C ASP A 40 -38.14 -15.67 0.26
N GLY A 41 -36.95 -15.87 0.80
CA GLY A 41 -36.50 -17.11 1.42
C GLY A 41 -36.04 -18.21 0.46
N ASP A 42 -36.22 -18.05 -0.87
CA ASP A 42 -35.82 -19.09 -1.83
C ASP A 42 -34.29 -19.29 -1.83
N VAL A 43 -33.88 -20.54 -2.08
CA VAL A 43 -32.47 -20.94 -2.14
C VAL A 43 -32.18 -21.52 -3.52
N ILE A 44 -31.11 -21.09 -4.19
CA ILE A 44 -30.65 -21.72 -5.43
C ILE A 44 -29.26 -22.35 -5.28
N SER A 45 -29.07 -23.48 -5.96
CA SER A 45 -27.83 -24.26 -5.99
C SER A 45 -27.67 -24.97 -7.33
N GLY A 46 -26.47 -25.44 -7.67
CA GLY A 46 -26.19 -26.17 -8.91
C GLY A 46 -25.71 -25.27 -10.04
N THR A 47 -25.56 -25.82 -11.25
CA THR A 47 -24.89 -25.16 -12.37
C THR A 47 -25.77 -25.13 -13.62
N ILE A 48 -25.91 -23.95 -14.22
CA ILE A 48 -26.40 -23.75 -15.57
C ILE A 48 -25.21 -23.59 -16.52
N ASP A 49 -25.02 -24.57 -17.39
CA ASP A 49 -24.12 -24.46 -18.54
C ASP A 49 -24.86 -23.77 -19.70
N GLY A 50 -24.53 -22.50 -19.95
CA GLY A 50 -25.19 -21.66 -20.96
C GLY A 50 -25.11 -22.21 -22.40
N THR A 51 -24.16 -23.12 -22.68
CA THR A 51 -24.06 -23.78 -23.99
C THR A 51 -25.13 -24.87 -24.18
N LYS A 52 -25.67 -25.41 -23.09
CA LYS A 52 -26.64 -26.51 -23.09
C LYS A 52 -28.04 -26.04 -22.79
N ARG A 53 -28.17 -25.06 -21.88
CA ARG A 53 -29.45 -24.59 -21.37
C ARG A 53 -29.36 -23.14 -20.93
N LYS A 54 -30.46 -22.41 -21.14
CA LYS A 54 -30.59 -20.98 -20.83
C LYS A 54 -31.80 -20.77 -19.93
N VAL A 55 -31.64 -19.99 -18.88
CA VAL A 55 -32.69 -19.62 -17.94
C VAL A 55 -32.43 -18.20 -17.47
N ARG A 56 -33.42 -17.33 -17.51
CA ARG A 56 -33.40 -16.01 -16.87
C ARG A 56 -33.70 -16.21 -15.39
N ILE A 57 -32.73 -15.95 -14.54
CA ILE A 57 -32.94 -15.99 -13.09
C ILE A 57 -33.32 -14.59 -12.62
N LEU A 58 -34.55 -14.46 -12.13
CA LEU A 58 -35.13 -13.20 -11.69
C LEU A 58 -35.39 -13.26 -10.18
N VAL A 59 -35.07 -12.19 -9.47
CA VAL A 59 -35.36 -12.04 -8.03
C VAL A 59 -36.49 -11.04 -7.86
N ALA A 60 -37.57 -11.47 -7.21
CA ALA A 60 -38.74 -10.62 -6.98
C ALA A 60 -38.41 -9.40 -6.11
N ASN A 61 -39.19 -8.33 -6.28
CA ASN A 61 -39.07 -7.13 -5.44
C ASN A 61 -39.32 -7.47 -3.96
N ASN A 62 -38.48 -6.92 -3.09
CA ASN A 62 -38.35 -7.16 -1.66
C ASN A 62 -38.03 -8.61 -1.25
N ALA A 63 -37.43 -9.41 -2.14
CA ALA A 63 -37.00 -10.77 -1.79
C ALA A 63 -35.54 -10.81 -1.31
N LYS A 64 -35.31 -11.55 -0.22
CA LYS A 64 -33.99 -12.07 0.17
C LYS A 64 -33.88 -13.52 -0.26
N ILE A 65 -32.88 -13.86 -1.06
CA ILE A 65 -32.63 -15.22 -1.57
C ILE A 65 -31.23 -15.69 -1.22
N THR A 66 -31.03 -16.99 -1.08
CA THR A 66 -29.70 -17.57 -0.84
C THR A 66 -29.11 -18.17 -2.10
N LEU A 67 -27.89 -17.74 -2.45
CA LEU A 67 -27.06 -18.39 -3.46
C LEU A 67 -26.15 -19.39 -2.74
N SER A 68 -26.35 -20.69 -2.96
CA SER A 68 -25.62 -21.76 -2.27
C SER A 68 -24.96 -22.71 -3.26
N ASN A 69 -23.70 -22.44 -3.61
CA ASN A 69 -23.00 -23.17 -4.68
C ASN A 69 -23.76 -23.10 -6.02
N ALA A 70 -24.22 -21.90 -6.38
CA ALA A 70 -24.98 -21.63 -7.59
C ALA A 70 -24.09 -21.01 -8.68
N GLU A 71 -24.12 -21.61 -9.87
CA GLU A 71 -23.29 -21.19 -11.00
C GLU A 71 -24.14 -20.99 -12.25
N VAL A 72 -24.07 -19.79 -12.84
CA VAL A 72 -24.63 -19.48 -14.16
C VAL A 72 -23.48 -19.14 -15.09
N LEU A 73 -23.18 -20.04 -16.03
CA LEU A 73 -22.10 -19.90 -16.99
C LEU A 73 -22.65 -19.36 -18.32
N GLY A 74 -23.07 -18.10 -18.31
CA GLY A 74 -23.61 -17.42 -19.48
C GLY A 74 -22.63 -17.34 -20.65
N VAL A 75 -23.16 -17.43 -21.86
CA VAL A 75 -22.42 -17.40 -23.12
C VAL A 75 -22.77 -16.16 -23.95
N ASN A 76 -21.85 -15.72 -24.80
CA ASN A 76 -22.10 -14.60 -25.72
C ASN A 76 -22.90 -15.07 -26.94
N GLU A 77 -24.23 -15.12 -26.83
CA GLU A 77 -25.12 -15.56 -27.89
C GLU A 77 -26.22 -14.54 -28.14
N GLY A 78 -26.33 -14.04 -29.37
CA GLY A 78 -27.22 -12.93 -29.72
C GLY A 78 -28.73 -13.22 -29.68
N GLN A 79 -29.15 -14.46 -29.39
CA GLN A 79 -30.56 -14.86 -29.32
C GLN A 79 -31.07 -14.97 -27.87
N PHE A 80 -30.21 -14.79 -26.86
CA PHE A 80 -30.62 -14.87 -25.46
C PHE A 80 -29.98 -13.76 -24.62
N GLU A 81 -30.78 -12.74 -24.34
CA GLU A 81 -30.40 -11.54 -23.64
C GLU A 81 -30.81 -11.63 -22.17
N SER A 82 -29.84 -11.83 -21.27
CA SER A 82 -30.09 -11.92 -19.83
C SER A 82 -28.82 -11.73 -19.01
N ALA A 83 -28.96 -11.16 -17.82
CA ALA A 83 -27.92 -11.29 -16.80
C ALA A 83 -27.83 -12.74 -16.31
N GLY A 84 -26.75 -13.08 -15.59
CA GLY A 84 -26.67 -14.35 -14.88
C GLY A 84 -27.76 -14.45 -13.81
N ILE A 85 -27.99 -13.34 -13.11
CA ILE A 85 -29.14 -13.13 -12.22
C ILE A 85 -29.53 -11.64 -12.23
N ARG A 86 -30.83 -11.34 -12.16
CA ARG A 86 -31.37 -9.98 -12.19
C ARG A 86 -32.38 -9.74 -11.07
N CYS A 87 -32.23 -8.64 -10.34
CA CYS A 87 -33.26 -8.20 -9.42
C CYS A 87 -34.31 -7.31 -10.11
N LEU A 88 -35.58 -7.53 -9.82
CA LEU A 88 -36.71 -6.76 -10.40
C LEU A 88 -37.10 -5.54 -9.55
N GLY A 89 -36.55 -5.42 -8.34
CA GLY A 89 -36.76 -4.32 -7.40
C GLY A 89 -35.77 -4.50 -6.24
N ASN A 90 -36.11 -3.99 -5.04
CA ASN A 90 -35.23 -4.18 -3.89
C ASN A 90 -34.98 -5.68 -3.67
N CYS A 91 -33.74 -6.10 -3.47
CA CYS A 91 -33.44 -7.51 -3.26
C CYS A 91 -32.22 -7.68 -2.37
N THR A 92 -32.09 -8.86 -1.76
CA THR A 92 -30.89 -9.27 -1.03
C THR A 92 -30.41 -10.61 -1.55
N LEU A 93 -29.13 -10.69 -1.91
CA LEU A 93 -28.43 -11.91 -2.26
C LEU A 93 -27.59 -12.34 -1.06
N ASP A 94 -28.00 -13.41 -0.38
CA ASP A 94 -27.28 -14.02 0.74
C ASP A 94 -26.36 -15.13 0.19
N LEU A 95 -25.05 -14.92 0.30
CA LEU A 95 -24.04 -15.80 -0.28
C LEU A 95 -23.66 -16.91 0.70
N SER A 96 -23.75 -18.15 0.23
CA SER A 96 -23.22 -19.35 0.88
C SER A 96 -22.43 -20.18 -0.13
N GLY A 97 -21.31 -20.76 0.31
CA GLY A 97 -20.42 -21.51 -0.58
C GLY A 97 -19.87 -20.66 -1.73
N LYS A 98 -19.52 -21.30 -2.86
CA LYS A 98 -18.93 -20.63 -4.02
C LYS A 98 -19.98 -20.37 -5.10
N ASN A 99 -20.22 -19.12 -5.45
CA ASN A 99 -21.19 -18.76 -6.49
C ASN A 99 -20.52 -18.09 -7.69
N ILE A 100 -21.02 -18.37 -8.89
CA ILE A 100 -20.52 -17.79 -10.14
C ILE A 100 -21.70 -17.28 -10.94
N MET A 101 -21.69 -16.01 -11.32
CA MET A 101 -22.75 -15.41 -12.14
C MET A 101 -22.13 -14.74 -13.35
N LYS A 102 -22.35 -15.33 -14.52
CA LYS A 102 -21.89 -14.79 -15.80
C LYS A 102 -23.07 -14.42 -16.69
N GLY A 103 -23.08 -13.18 -17.18
CA GLY A 103 -24.13 -12.66 -18.06
C GLY A 103 -24.18 -13.38 -19.41
N TYR A 104 -25.37 -13.45 -20.00
CA TYR A 104 -25.57 -13.88 -21.38
C TYR A 104 -25.52 -12.67 -22.31
N TYR A 105 -25.08 -12.89 -23.55
CA TYR A 105 -24.90 -11.83 -24.54
C TYR A 105 -23.93 -10.72 -24.07
N GLY A 106 -23.50 -9.86 -25.00
CA GLY A 106 -22.48 -8.86 -24.71
C GLY A 106 -22.93 -7.83 -23.67
N ASN A 107 -24.19 -7.41 -23.69
CA ASN A 107 -24.62 -6.22 -22.94
C ASN A 107 -24.93 -6.47 -21.46
N PHE A 108 -25.11 -7.72 -21.03
CA PHE A 108 -25.65 -8.02 -19.71
C PHE A 108 -24.58 -8.37 -18.68
N PRO A 109 -24.77 -7.92 -17.42
CA PRO A 109 -23.84 -8.18 -16.35
C PRO A 109 -23.95 -9.61 -15.82
N GLY A 110 -23.00 -10.01 -14.99
CA GLY A 110 -23.12 -11.23 -14.18
C GLY A 110 -24.29 -11.14 -13.23
N VAL A 111 -24.33 -10.02 -12.49
CA VAL A 111 -25.41 -9.68 -11.56
C VAL A 111 -25.99 -8.31 -11.94
N GLN A 112 -27.26 -8.28 -12.33
CA GLN A 112 -27.94 -7.05 -12.72
C GLN A 112 -28.69 -6.43 -11.53
N VAL A 113 -28.28 -5.21 -11.19
CA VAL A 113 -29.00 -4.31 -10.29
C VAL A 113 -30.32 -3.92 -10.96
N PRO A 114 -31.43 -3.74 -10.20
CA PRO A 114 -32.70 -3.36 -10.80
C PRO A 114 -32.58 -2.11 -11.64
N ASP A 115 -33.27 -2.10 -12.78
CA ASP A 115 -33.32 -0.96 -13.68
C ASP A 115 -33.90 0.26 -12.95
N ASP A 116 -33.40 1.44 -13.31
CA ASP A 116 -34.02 2.71 -12.96
C ASP A 116 -35.24 2.90 -13.87
N ILE A 117 -36.44 2.85 -13.28
CA ILE A 117 -37.70 3.01 -14.00
C ILE A 117 -38.30 4.34 -13.53
N ASP A 118 -38.42 5.29 -14.46
CA ASP A 118 -39.00 6.62 -14.22
C ASP A 118 -38.36 7.40 -13.06
N GLY A 119 -37.05 7.23 -12.84
CA GLY A 119 -36.29 7.90 -11.77
C GLY A 119 -36.38 7.19 -10.42
N GLN A 120 -37.11 6.07 -10.32
CA GLN A 120 -37.14 5.24 -9.13
C GLN A 120 -35.95 4.28 -9.11
N LYS A 121 -34.96 4.57 -8.25
CA LYS A 121 -33.83 3.68 -8.00
C LYS A 121 -34.14 2.70 -6.86
N TYR A 122 -34.03 1.41 -7.15
CA TYR A 122 -34.12 0.33 -6.15
C TYR A 122 -32.74 -0.05 -5.61
N THR A 123 -32.67 -0.83 -4.54
CA THR A 123 -31.41 -1.26 -3.92
C THR A 123 -31.23 -2.77 -4.00
N MET A 124 -30.10 -3.20 -4.54
CA MET A 124 -29.62 -4.58 -4.39
C MET A 124 -28.59 -4.65 -3.26
N THR A 125 -28.81 -5.58 -2.32
CA THR A 125 -27.89 -5.86 -1.21
C THR A 125 -27.20 -7.21 -1.42
N ILE A 126 -25.90 -7.29 -1.17
CA ILE A 126 -25.13 -8.54 -1.09
C ILE A 126 -24.63 -8.72 0.35
N GLU A 127 -24.89 -9.89 0.92
CA GLU A 127 -24.43 -10.29 2.26
C GLU A 127 -24.15 -11.80 2.30
N GLY A 128 -23.82 -12.34 3.48
CA GLY A 128 -23.43 -13.74 3.66
C GLY A 128 -21.92 -13.95 3.77
N ASP A 129 -21.52 -15.18 4.08
CA ASP A 129 -20.13 -15.60 4.30
C ASP A 129 -19.51 -16.33 3.09
N GLY A 130 -20.31 -16.62 2.06
CA GLY A 130 -19.88 -17.22 0.81
C GLY A 130 -19.14 -16.27 -0.14
N SER A 131 -18.86 -16.77 -1.35
CA SER A 131 -18.20 -16.03 -2.41
C SER A 131 -19.06 -15.88 -3.66
N LEU A 132 -18.78 -14.83 -4.43
CA LEU A 132 -19.42 -14.53 -5.71
C LEU A 132 -18.38 -14.06 -6.73
N GLU A 133 -18.26 -14.80 -7.83
CA GLU A 133 -17.54 -14.37 -9.04
C GLU A 133 -18.55 -13.88 -10.08
N ALA A 134 -18.56 -12.58 -10.36
CA ALA A 134 -19.51 -11.94 -11.27
C ALA A 134 -18.80 -11.34 -12.49
N SER A 135 -19.26 -11.67 -13.70
CA SER A 135 -18.64 -11.17 -14.94
C SER A 135 -19.62 -11.06 -16.11
N SER A 136 -19.30 -10.23 -17.09
CA SER A 136 -20.02 -10.16 -18.37
C SER A 136 -19.21 -10.75 -19.52
N ASN A 137 -19.88 -10.94 -20.67
CA ASN A 137 -19.26 -11.40 -21.90
C ASN A 137 -18.89 -10.27 -22.87
N GLY A 138 -19.20 -9.00 -22.57
CA GLY A 138 -19.08 -7.91 -23.54
C GLY A 138 -18.95 -6.54 -22.88
N TYR A 139 -20.04 -5.78 -22.81
CA TYR A 139 -20.14 -4.40 -22.33
C TYR A 139 -20.89 -4.27 -21.00
N GLY A 140 -21.42 -5.35 -20.42
CA GLY A 140 -22.07 -5.30 -19.11
C GLY A 140 -21.07 -5.13 -17.96
N ALA A 141 -21.51 -4.55 -16.84
CA ALA A 141 -20.73 -4.56 -15.60
C ALA A 141 -20.51 -6.00 -15.09
N GLY A 142 -19.59 -6.19 -14.14
CA GLY A 142 -19.54 -7.46 -13.40
C GLY A 142 -20.78 -7.60 -12.51
N ILE A 143 -20.95 -6.62 -11.62
CA ILE A 143 -22.11 -6.40 -10.76
C ILE A 143 -22.60 -4.98 -11.02
N GLY A 144 -23.82 -4.81 -11.54
CA GLY A 144 -24.24 -3.47 -11.90
C GLY A 144 -25.27 -3.38 -13.00
N CYS A 145 -25.12 -2.33 -13.82
CA CYS A 145 -25.99 -2.06 -14.94
C CYS A 145 -25.64 -2.94 -16.16
N ASN A 146 -26.65 -3.18 -17.00
CA ASN A 146 -26.44 -3.60 -18.38
C ASN A 146 -26.19 -2.37 -19.26
N ARG A 147 -25.60 -2.58 -20.45
CA ARG A 147 -25.37 -1.50 -21.42
C ARG A 147 -26.72 -0.88 -21.84
N TYR A 148 -26.80 0.46 -21.84
CA TYR A 148 -27.99 1.27 -22.21
C TYR A 148 -29.08 1.43 -21.15
N THR A 149 -28.99 0.74 -20.01
CA THR A 149 -30.03 0.82 -18.98
C THR A 149 -29.44 1.33 -17.69
N ASN A 150 -29.93 2.48 -17.22
CA ASN A 150 -29.62 2.98 -15.90
C ASN A 150 -30.10 1.98 -14.84
N CYS A 151 -29.37 1.89 -13.73
CA CYS A 151 -29.71 0.96 -12.66
C CYS A 151 -29.64 1.60 -11.28
N GLY A 152 -30.23 0.91 -10.31
CA GLY A 152 -30.34 1.36 -8.93
C GLY A 152 -29.04 1.30 -8.12
N HIS A 153 -29.20 1.22 -6.81
CA HIS A 153 -28.14 1.24 -5.81
C HIS A 153 -27.56 -0.16 -5.56
N ILE A 154 -26.27 -0.20 -5.22
CA ILE A 154 -25.54 -1.39 -4.79
C ILE A 154 -25.15 -1.21 -3.33
N VAL A 155 -25.45 -2.20 -2.50
CA VAL A 155 -24.96 -2.29 -1.11
C VAL A 155 -24.26 -3.64 -0.94
N ILE A 156 -23.01 -3.63 -0.49
CA ILE A 156 -22.25 -4.84 -0.15
C ILE A 156 -21.90 -4.80 1.33
N LYS A 157 -22.48 -5.72 2.11
CA LYS A 157 -22.26 -5.81 3.55
C LYS A 157 -21.18 -6.81 3.95
N SER A 158 -21.06 -7.90 3.21
CA SER A 158 -20.10 -8.98 3.49
C SER A 158 -19.89 -9.88 2.25
N GLY A 159 -19.11 -10.95 2.42
CA GLY A 159 -18.81 -11.94 1.39
C GLY A 159 -17.46 -11.72 0.72
N VAL A 160 -17.04 -12.71 -0.07
CA VAL A 160 -15.83 -12.64 -0.92
C VAL A 160 -16.27 -12.39 -2.36
N ILE A 161 -16.10 -11.17 -2.85
CA ILE A 161 -16.65 -10.71 -4.13
C ILE A 161 -15.53 -10.49 -5.13
N LYS A 162 -15.63 -11.13 -6.30
CA LYS A 162 -14.79 -10.86 -7.46
C LYS A 162 -15.65 -10.42 -8.62
N ALA A 163 -15.52 -9.18 -9.05
CA ALA A 163 -16.36 -8.60 -10.09
C ALA A 163 -15.51 -8.07 -11.26
N THR A 164 -15.77 -8.57 -12.47
CA THR A 164 -15.03 -8.17 -13.67
C THR A 164 -15.98 -7.57 -14.69
N GLY A 165 -15.75 -6.31 -15.00
CA GLY A 165 -16.48 -5.57 -16.02
C GLY A 165 -16.08 -5.99 -17.42
N GLY A 166 -17.03 -5.86 -18.33
CA GLY A 166 -16.80 -5.95 -19.76
C GLY A 166 -16.02 -4.76 -20.31
N PHE A 167 -15.78 -4.75 -21.63
CA PHE A 167 -15.25 -3.59 -22.35
C PHE A 167 -16.02 -2.33 -21.98
N THR A 168 -15.32 -1.30 -21.50
CA THR A 168 -15.90 0.00 -21.09
C THR A 168 -16.94 -0.07 -19.96
N ALA A 169 -16.92 -1.16 -19.17
CA ALA A 169 -17.80 -1.33 -18.03
C ALA A 169 -17.05 -1.59 -16.74
N ALA A 170 -17.61 -1.11 -15.63
CA ALA A 170 -17.01 -1.26 -14.33
C ALA A 170 -17.09 -2.71 -13.82
N GLY A 171 -16.17 -3.08 -12.94
CA GLY A 171 -16.28 -4.32 -12.17
C GLY A 171 -17.54 -4.29 -11.32
N ILE A 172 -17.68 -3.25 -10.48
CA ILE A 172 -18.87 -2.96 -9.69
C ILE A 172 -19.34 -1.56 -10.03
N GLY A 173 -20.58 -1.42 -10.51
CA GLY A 173 -21.18 -0.12 -10.80
C GLY A 173 -21.90 -0.08 -12.14
N SER A 174 -21.45 0.74 -13.09
CA SER A 174 -22.14 0.91 -14.37
C SER A 174 -21.32 0.48 -15.59
N SER A 175 -22.03 0.27 -16.69
CA SER A 175 -21.51 -0.02 -18.02
C SER A 175 -21.47 1.23 -18.89
N LYS A 176 -20.91 1.08 -20.08
CA LYS A 176 -21.03 2.07 -21.16
C LYS A 176 -22.50 2.43 -21.42
N ASP A 177 -22.76 3.69 -21.72
CA ASP A 177 -24.07 4.23 -22.08
C ASP A 177 -25.11 4.01 -20.95
N ALA A 178 -24.68 3.90 -19.70
CA ALA A 178 -25.54 3.66 -18.53
C ALA A 178 -25.06 4.41 -17.28
N TYR A 179 -26.02 4.86 -16.48
CA TYR A 179 -25.80 5.53 -15.22
C TYR A 179 -26.27 4.66 -14.04
N GLY A 180 -25.34 4.29 -13.17
CA GLY A 180 -25.62 3.53 -11.95
C GLY A 180 -26.10 4.41 -10.80
N GLY A 181 -26.76 3.81 -9.82
CA GLY A 181 -27.03 4.46 -8.53
C GLY A 181 -25.77 4.57 -7.67
N ASN A 182 -26.00 4.89 -6.40
CA ASN A 182 -24.95 4.90 -5.37
C ASN A 182 -24.40 3.49 -5.12
N ILE A 183 -23.13 3.43 -4.75
CA ILE A 183 -22.42 2.20 -4.37
C ILE A 183 -21.99 2.36 -2.91
N SER A 184 -22.51 1.51 -2.03
CA SER A 184 -22.13 1.44 -0.61
C SER A 184 -21.42 0.12 -0.32
N ILE A 185 -20.22 0.18 0.23
CA ILE A 185 -19.45 -0.99 0.66
C ILE A 185 -19.21 -0.87 2.16
N GLU A 186 -19.93 -1.68 2.92
CA GLU A 186 -19.91 -1.72 4.39
C GLU A 186 -18.99 -2.82 4.93
N GLY A 187 -18.63 -3.80 4.09
CA GLY A 187 -17.77 -4.92 4.48
C GLY A 187 -17.46 -5.88 3.33
N GLY A 188 -16.81 -7.01 3.66
CA GLY A 188 -16.41 -8.04 2.71
C GLY A 188 -14.97 -7.93 2.20
N GLU A 189 -14.55 -8.91 1.40
CA GLU A 189 -13.29 -8.91 0.66
C GLU A 189 -13.61 -8.78 -0.84
N ILE A 190 -13.27 -7.64 -1.43
CA ILE A 190 -13.75 -7.24 -2.75
C ILE A 190 -12.57 -7.03 -3.69
N THR A 191 -12.59 -7.75 -4.82
CA THR A 191 -11.72 -7.51 -5.97
C THR A 191 -12.57 -7.11 -7.17
N ALA A 192 -12.45 -5.87 -7.61
CA ALA A 192 -13.23 -5.32 -8.72
C ALA A 192 -12.30 -4.81 -9.83
N ALA A 193 -12.52 -5.27 -11.06
CA ALA A 193 -11.72 -4.90 -12.22
C ALA A 193 -12.62 -4.34 -13.32
N GLY A 194 -12.38 -3.10 -13.74
CA GLY A 194 -13.03 -2.51 -14.90
C GLY A 194 -12.40 -3.03 -16.19
N GLY A 195 -13.20 -3.10 -17.27
CA GLY A 195 -12.63 -3.22 -18.60
C GLY A 195 -12.00 -1.91 -19.07
N LEU A 196 -11.43 -1.91 -20.28
CA LEU A 196 -10.77 -0.73 -20.86
C LEU A 196 -11.61 0.54 -20.67
N TYR A 197 -10.99 1.63 -20.25
CA TYR A 197 -11.60 2.92 -19.96
C TYR A 197 -12.61 2.98 -18.79
N ALA A 198 -12.87 1.90 -18.05
CA ALA A 198 -13.86 1.88 -16.98
C ALA A 198 -13.25 1.66 -15.59
N ALA A 199 -13.91 2.17 -14.55
CA ALA A 199 -13.41 2.05 -13.19
C ALA A 199 -13.48 0.60 -12.66
N GLY A 200 -12.65 0.28 -11.67
CA GLY A 200 -12.83 -0.97 -10.91
C GLY A 200 -14.15 -0.96 -10.16
N ILE A 201 -14.32 0.08 -9.34
CA ILE A 201 -15.56 0.40 -8.62
C ILE A 201 -16.03 1.79 -9.04
N GLY A 202 -17.22 1.88 -9.63
CA GLY A 202 -17.86 3.13 -10.00
C GLY A 202 -18.36 3.15 -11.44
N GLY A 203 -17.97 4.17 -12.21
CA GLY A 203 -18.53 4.44 -13.54
C GLY A 203 -17.93 3.62 -14.69
N GLY A 204 -18.77 3.30 -15.68
CA GLY A 204 -18.34 2.90 -17.02
C GLY A 204 -17.56 4.00 -17.75
N GLY A 205 -16.96 3.65 -18.90
CA GLY A 205 -16.21 4.59 -19.74
C GLY A 205 -17.09 5.25 -20.80
N TYR A 206 -16.65 6.44 -21.26
CA TYR A 206 -17.29 7.39 -22.17
C TYR A 206 -18.33 8.32 -21.53
N GLU A 207 -18.71 9.34 -22.30
CA GLU A 207 -19.76 10.30 -21.98
C GLU A 207 -21.08 9.58 -21.67
N GLU A 208 -21.94 10.21 -20.86
CA GLU A 208 -23.23 9.67 -20.39
C GLU A 208 -23.13 8.41 -19.49
N SER A 209 -21.93 7.86 -19.31
CA SER A 209 -21.67 6.76 -18.38
C SER A 209 -21.29 7.29 -17.01
N GLY A 210 -21.70 6.61 -15.95
CA GLY A 210 -21.47 7.14 -14.62
C GLY A 210 -22.09 6.37 -13.48
N CYS A 211 -21.89 6.85 -12.25
CA CYS A 211 -22.59 6.33 -11.08
C CYS A 211 -22.92 7.44 -10.09
N GLY A 212 -23.77 7.14 -9.13
CA GLY A 212 -23.99 8.04 -8.00
C GLY A 212 -22.78 8.12 -7.06
N ASP A 213 -23.05 8.39 -5.78
CA ASP A 213 -22.01 8.45 -4.76
C ASP A 213 -21.41 7.06 -4.50
N ILE A 214 -20.10 7.02 -4.25
CA ILE A 214 -19.36 5.83 -3.83
C ILE A 214 -18.95 6.03 -2.38
N THR A 215 -19.45 5.17 -1.49
CA THR A 215 -19.11 5.18 -0.06
C THR A 215 -18.50 3.84 0.32
N ILE A 216 -17.29 3.87 0.88
CA ILE A 216 -16.61 2.69 1.43
C ILE A 216 -16.40 2.96 2.92
N SER A 217 -17.18 2.25 3.74
CA SER A 217 -17.16 2.34 5.20
C SER A 217 -16.55 1.11 5.87
N GLY A 218 -16.33 0.01 5.13
CA GLY A 218 -15.65 -1.17 5.64
C GLY A 218 -15.09 -2.07 4.54
N GLY A 219 -14.57 -3.22 4.94
CA GLY A 219 -14.06 -4.26 4.04
C GLY A 219 -12.59 -4.13 3.63
N LYS A 220 -12.15 -5.09 2.81
CA LYS A 220 -10.83 -5.12 2.16
C LYS A 220 -11.03 -5.00 0.66
N ILE A 221 -10.58 -3.90 0.08
CA ILE A 221 -10.91 -3.53 -1.30
C ILE A 221 -9.67 -3.57 -2.18
N ILE A 222 -9.79 -4.21 -3.34
CA ILE A 222 -8.85 -4.12 -4.46
C ILE A 222 -9.66 -3.70 -5.68
N ALA A 223 -9.44 -2.49 -6.17
CA ALA A 223 -10.17 -1.92 -7.29
C ALA A 223 -9.20 -1.49 -8.39
N MET A 224 -9.40 -1.99 -9.59
CA MET A 224 -8.51 -1.77 -10.74
C MET A 224 -9.27 -1.12 -11.88
N GLY A 225 -8.86 0.10 -12.22
CA GLY A 225 -9.35 0.81 -13.40
C GLY A 225 -8.74 0.20 -14.66
N GLY A 226 -9.52 0.15 -15.73
CA GLY A 226 -9.04 -0.30 -17.02
C GLY A 226 -8.07 0.69 -17.66
N ASP A 227 -7.11 0.16 -18.39
CA ASP A 227 -6.21 0.93 -19.24
C ASP A 227 -6.97 1.65 -20.36
N GLU A 228 -6.32 2.63 -21.00
CA GLU A 228 -6.74 3.12 -22.30
C GLU A 228 -6.56 2.03 -23.38
N MET A 229 -7.31 2.17 -24.48
CA MET A 229 -7.10 1.34 -25.66
C MET A 229 -5.96 1.92 -26.52
N PRO A 230 -4.90 1.16 -26.80
CA PRO A 230 -3.79 1.62 -27.63
C PRO A 230 -4.29 2.06 -29.01
N GLY A 231 -3.84 3.23 -29.48
CA GLY A 231 -4.14 3.75 -30.81
C GLY A 231 -5.48 4.50 -30.96
N MET A 232 -6.38 4.45 -29.97
CA MET A 232 -7.64 5.20 -29.99
C MET A 232 -7.59 6.54 -29.25
N GLY A 233 -6.46 6.86 -28.61
CA GLY A 233 -6.34 8.02 -27.73
C GLY A 233 -7.10 7.82 -26.41
N GLY A 234 -7.06 8.85 -25.56
CA GLY A 234 -7.70 8.84 -24.24
C GLY A 234 -6.79 8.36 -23.09
N LYS A 235 -7.36 8.37 -21.89
CA LYS A 235 -6.71 7.95 -20.64
C LYS A 235 -7.41 6.72 -20.09
N GLY A 236 -6.72 5.90 -19.31
CA GLY A 236 -7.33 4.87 -18.49
C GLY A 236 -8.25 5.45 -17.43
N ALA A 237 -8.81 4.58 -16.60
CA ALA A 237 -9.78 4.93 -15.57
C ALA A 237 -9.19 4.86 -14.15
N ALA A 238 -9.90 5.45 -13.19
CA ALA A 238 -9.57 5.30 -11.77
C ALA A 238 -9.83 3.87 -11.28
N GLY A 239 -9.11 3.44 -10.24
CA GLY A 239 -9.46 2.23 -9.51
C GLY A 239 -10.84 2.35 -8.87
N ILE A 240 -11.06 3.47 -8.17
CA ILE A 240 -12.32 3.83 -7.51
C ILE A 240 -12.75 5.21 -8.01
N GLY A 241 -13.96 5.33 -8.53
CA GLY A 241 -14.48 6.57 -9.10
C GLY A 241 -14.93 6.36 -10.54
N CYS A 242 -14.47 7.19 -11.47
CA CYS A 242 -15.04 7.22 -12.82
C CYS A 242 -14.16 6.59 -13.89
N GLY A 243 -14.83 6.04 -14.90
CA GLY A 243 -14.23 5.75 -16.19
C GLY A 243 -13.76 7.01 -16.93
N ASN A 244 -13.06 6.81 -18.03
CA ASN A 244 -12.68 7.89 -18.94
C ASN A 244 -13.94 8.63 -19.44
N SER A 245 -13.96 9.96 -19.35
CA SER A 245 -15.11 10.82 -19.70
C SER A 245 -16.45 10.53 -18.99
N GLY A 246 -16.51 9.57 -18.06
CA GLY A 246 -17.70 9.26 -17.27
C GLY A 246 -17.88 10.20 -16.08
N SER A 247 -19.09 10.27 -15.52
CA SER A 247 -19.38 11.14 -14.36
C SER A 247 -19.77 10.36 -13.12
N CYS A 248 -19.24 10.73 -11.96
CA CYS A 248 -19.62 10.12 -10.70
C CYS A 248 -19.94 11.15 -9.64
N GLY A 249 -20.74 10.73 -8.67
CA GLY A 249 -20.95 11.49 -7.44
C GLY A 249 -19.68 11.60 -6.60
N LYS A 250 -19.89 11.85 -5.30
CA LYS A 250 -18.80 11.91 -4.32
C LYS A 250 -18.16 10.53 -4.15
N VAL A 251 -16.87 10.53 -3.81
CA VAL A 251 -16.17 9.31 -3.39
C VAL A 251 -15.72 9.49 -1.95
N THR A 252 -16.25 8.69 -1.04
CA THR A 252 -15.92 8.74 0.40
C THR A 252 -15.35 7.41 0.84
N ILE A 253 -14.12 7.41 1.35
CA ILE A 253 -13.48 6.26 1.99
C ILE A 253 -13.19 6.64 3.44
N THR A 254 -13.87 5.98 4.37
CA THR A 254 -13.74 6.30 5.80
C THR A 254 -12.49 5.67 6.41
N LYS A 255 -12.07 6.22 7.56
CA LYS A 255 -10.93 5.73 8.33
C LYS A 255 -11.07 4.30 8.88
N ASP A 256 -12.27 3.74 8.92
CA ASP A 256 -12.49 2.40 9.50
C ASP A 256 -12.36 1.29 8.45
N VAL A 257 -12.17 1.64 7.17
CA VAL A 257 -11.98 0.66 6.09
C VAL A 257 -10.70 -0.12 6.32
N ALA A 258 -10.80 -1.44 6.48
CA ALA A 258 -9.64 -2.26 6.83
C ALA A 258 -8.50 -2.13 5.81
N LYS A 259 -8.84 -2.12 4.52
CA LYS A 259 -7.84 -2.00 3.44
C LYS A 259 -8.46 -1.45 2.17
N VAL A 260 -7.70 -0.59 1.47
CA VAL A 260 -8.02 -0.19 0.10
C VAL A 260 -6.77 -0.26 -0.76
N ILE A 261 -6.86 -0.91 -1.92
CA ILE A 261 -5.88 -0.82 -3.01
C ILE A 261 -6.66 -0.34 -4.23
N ALA A 262 -6.40 0.88 -4.67
CA ALA A 262 -6.95 1.42 -5.90
C ALA A 262 -5.82 1.56 -6.92
N ILE A 263 -5.89 0.82 -8.02
CA ILE A 263 -4.93 0.84 -9.12
C ILE A 263 -5.59 1.58 -10.28
N LYS A 264 -5.05 2.74 -10.69
CA LYS A 264 -5.52 3.42 -11.90
C LYS A 264 -4.96 2.76 -13.16
N GLY A 265 -5.74 2.81 -14.24
CA GLY A 265 -5.30 2.44 -15.58
C GLY A 265 -4.21 3.40 -16.09
N LYS A 266 -3.47 2.96 -17.10
CA LYS A 266 -2.44 3.78 -17.77
C LYS A 266 -2.98 5.16 -18.18
N LYS A 267 -2.16 6.20 -18.01
CA LYS A 267 -2.47 7.61 -18.28
C LYS A 267 -3.65 8.21 -17.48
N ALA A 268 -4.34 7.44 -16.63
CA ALA A 268 -5.33 8.00 -15.73
C ALA A 268 -4.66 8.97 -14.75
N PRO A 269 -5.29 10.10 -14.41
CA PRO A 269 -4.75 11.05 -13.45
C PRO A 269 -4.81 10.50 -12.02
N TYR A 270 -5.92 9.86 -11.62
CA TYR A 270 -6.17 9.48 -10.23
C TYR A 270 -6.47 7.98 -10.07
N SER A 271 -6.02 7.39 -8.97
CA SER A 271 -6.46 6.05 -8.51
C SER A 271 -7.76 6.09 -7.74
N ILE A 272 -8.01 7.19 -7.02
CA ILE A 272 -9.32 7.49 -6.46
C ILE A 272 -9.75 8.85 -7.00
N GLY A 273 -10.80 8.86 -7.83
CA GLY A 273 -11.32 10.08 -8.44
C GLY A 273 -11.81 9.87 -9.87
N GLY A 274 -11.72 10.90 -10.69
CA GLY A 274 -12.12 10.88 -12.11
C GLY A 274 -10.95 10.56 -13.04
N SER A 275 -11.25 10.40 -14.34
CA SER A 275 -10.23 10.45 -15.38
C SER A 275 -10.36 11.78 -16.13
N ASP A 276 -10.74 11.77 -17.41
CA ASP A 276 -11.20 12.97 -18.12
C ASP A 276 -12.61 13.40 -17.72
N GLY A 277 -13.35 12.51 -17.05
CA GLY A 277 -14.71 12.76 -16.59
C GLY A 277 -14.79 13.36 -15.18
N LEU A 278 -15.97 13.91 -14.86
CA LEU A 278 -16.21 14.62 -13.60
C LEU A 278 -16.44 13.64 -12.45
N VAL A 279 -15.72 13.84 -11.35
CA VAL A 279 -16.03 13.22 -10.06
C VAL A 279 -16.44 14.31 -9.08
N GLY A 280 -17.41 14.01 -8.22
CA GLY A 280 -17.70 14.87 -7.07
C GLY A 280 -16.52 14.94 -6.10
N THR A 281 -16.74 15.52 -4.91
CA THR A 281 -15.71 15.57 -3.87
C THR A 281 -15.18 14.16 -3.56
N VAL A 282 -13.85 14.01 -3.61
CA VAL A 282 -13.16 12.82 -3.12
C VAL A 282 -12.70 13.10 -1.69
N THR A 283 -13.10 12.25 -0.75
CA THR A 283 -12.71 12.32 0.65
C THR A 283 -12.15 10.97 1.08
N VAL A 284 -10.90 10.95 1.52
CA VAL A 284 -10.25 9.75 2.07
C VAL A 284 -9.74 10.09 3.46
N ASP A 285 -10.15 9.33 4.48
CA ASP A 285 -9.74 9.56 5.87
C ASP A 285 -10.03 11.00 6.35
N ASP A 286 -11.23 11.52 6.02
CA ASP A 286 -11.69 12.89 6.32
C ASP A 286 -10.87 14.01 5.63
N VAL A 287 -9.97 13.66 4.70
CA VAL A 287 -9.19 14.60 3.89
C VAL A 287 -9.77 14.69 2.48
N GLU A 288 -10.08 15.91 2.03
CA GLU A 288 -10.56 16.16 0.66
C GLU A 288 -9.40 16.20 -0.34
N GLY A 289 -9.58 15.53 -1.47
CA GLY A 289 -8.64 15.54 -2.59
C GLY A 289 -8.67 14.22 -3.37
N SER A 290 -8.70 14.31 -4.69
CA SER A 290 -8.48 13.14 -5.55
C SER A 290 -7.08 12.57 -5.31
N ILE A 291 -6.95 11.25 -5.37
CA ILE A 291 -5.68 10.58 -5.07
C ILE A 291 -4.98 10.18 -6.36
N GLU A 292 -3.85 10.83 -6.66
CA GLU A 292 -3.06 10.60 -7.87
C GLU A 292 -2.26 9.29 -7.85
N GLU A 293 -1.87 8.80 -6.67
CA GLU A 293 -0.91 7.70 -6.50
C GLU A 293 -1.36 6.44 -7.23
N ASN A 294 -0.47 5.78 -7.98
CA ASN A 294 -0.76 4.47 -8.57
C ASN A 294 0.20 3.39 -8.06
N PRO A 295 -0.29 2.38 -7.32
CA PRO A 295 -1.63 2.32 -6.73
C PRO A 295 -1.76 3.21 -5.48
N PHE A 296 -2.94 3.75 -5.23
CA PHE A 296 -3.29 4.21 -3.88
C PHE A 296 -3.49 2.99 -3.01
N MET A 297 -2.92 3.01 -1.83
CA MET A 297 -3.03 1.88 -0.94
C MET A 297 -3.09 2.32 0.52
N ARG A 298 -4.16 1.90 1.19
CA ARG A 298 -4.38 1.99 2.63
C ARG A 298 -4.19 0.60 3.23
N PRO A 299 -2.98 0.25 3.70
CA PRO A 299 -2.68 -1.10 4.14
C PRO A 299 -3.16 -1.30 5.59
N ALA A 300 -3.76 -2.47 5.87
CA ALA A 300 -4.17 -2.84 7.23
C ALA A 300 -2.98 -3.29 8.11
N LYS A 301 -1.87 -3.66 7.46
CA LYS A 301 -0.72 -4.37 8.04
C LYS A 301 0.59 -3.78 7.51
N ALA A 302 1.68 -4.03 8.25
CA ALA A 302 3.02 -3.62 7.83
C ALA A 302 3.44 -4.22 6.48
N VAL A 303 2.88 -5.39 6.15
CA VAL A 303 3.16 -6.14 4.93
C VAL A 303 1.89 -6.82 4.43
N GLU A 304 1.75 -6.87 3.11
CA GLU A 304 0.71 -7.65 2.47
C GLU A 304 1.16 -8.19 1.12
N ILE A 305 0.67 -9.38 0.75
CA ILE A 305 0.89 -9.96 -0.57
C ILE A 305 -0.47 -10.10 -1.23
N VAL A 306 -0.62 -9.52 -2.42
CA VAL A 306 -1.86 -9.58 -3.20
C VAL A 306 -1.60 -10.15 -4.58
N THR A 307 -2.51 -10.95 -5.11
CA THR A 307 -2.40 -11.50 -6.46
C THR A 307 -3.59 -11.07 -7.32
N PRO A 308 -3.66 -9.80 -7.75
CA PRO A 308 -4.68 -9.37 -8.71
C PRO A 308 -4.45 -10.01 -10.09
N GLY A 309 -5.41 -10.83 -10.54
CA GLY A 309 -5.31 -11.53 -11.82
C GLY A 309 -4.17 -12.55 -11.82
N SER A 310 -3.12 -12.32 -12.61
CA SER A 310 -1.94 -13.21 -12.72
C SER A 310 -0.65 -12.63 -12.14
N LYS A 311 -0.67 -11.41 -11.58
CA LYS A 311 0.51 -10.76 -11.00
C LYS A 311 0.40 -10.74 -9.49
N THR A 312 1.48 -11.07 -8.81
CA THR A 312 1.65 -11.02 -7.36
C THR A 312 2.45 -9.77 -6.98
N ILE A 313 1.92 -9.01 -6.02
CA ILE A 313 2.47 -7.74 -5.56
C ILE A 313 2.78 -7.88 -4.08
N GLY A 314 4.03 -7.64 -3.69
CA GLY A 314 4.44 -7.47 -2.30
C GLY A 314 4.32 -6.02 -1.88
N ILE A 315 3.40 -5.70 -0.98
CA ILE A 315 3.18 -4.36 -0.46
C ILE A 315 3.83 -4.29 0.92
N ILE A 316 4.76 -3.36 1.10
CA ILE A 316 5.48 -3.15 2.35
C ILE A 316 5.26 -1.71 2.79
N ASP A 317 4.61 -1.54 3.94
CA ASP A 317 4.44 -0.24 4.57
C ASP A 317 5.59 0.04 5.53
N GLY A 318 6.62 0.72 5.02
CA GLY A 318 7.73 1.21 5.79
C GLY A 318 7.38 2.37 6.71
N ASP A 319 6.18 2.97 6.63
CA ASP A 319 5.71 3.98 7.59
C ASP A 319 4.67 3.46 8.58
N TYR A 320 4.43 2.14 8.56
CA TYR A 320 3.51 1.47 9.45
C TYR A 320 3.76 1.86 10.92
N SER A 321 2.70 2.27 11.60
CA SER A 321 2.70 2.71 13.00
C SER A 321 1.98 1.74 13.93
N GLY A 322 1.44 0.63 13.40
CA GLY A 322 0.86 -0.42 14.22
C GLY A 322 1.93 -1.25 14.93
N ASN A 323 1.49 -2.11 15.85
CA ASN A 323 2.38 -2.90 16.69
C ASN A 323 2.81 -4.23 16.04
N GLU A 324 2.33 -4.56 14.85
CA GLU A 324 2.69 -5.79 14.13
C GLU A 324 4.11 -5.71 13.55
N ALA A 325 4.83 -6.83 13.59
CA ALA A 325 6.11 -6.96 12.89
C ALA A 325 5.91 -7.17 11.39
N VAL A 326 6.81 -6.61 10.57
CA VAL A 326 7.03 -7.04 9.19
C VAL A 326 7.52 -8.48 9.25
N ASN A 327 6.62 -9.42 8.93
CA ASN A 327 6.89 -10.85 9.08
C ASN A 327 6.44 -11.64 7.84
N PHE A 328 7.35 -12.45 7.31
CA PHE A 328 7.13 -13.41 6.24
C PHE A 328 7.44 -14.80 6.78
N ALA A 329 6.43 -15.68 6.83
CA ALA A 329 6.60 -17.03 7.34
C ALA A 329 7.52 -17.92 6.46
N LYS A 330 7.68 -17.57 5.18
CA LYS A 330 8.50 -18.28 4.21
C LYS A 330 8.94 -17.35 3.08
N ASP A 331 9.97 -17.77 2.34
CA ASP A 331 10.35 -17.15 1.08
C ASP A 331 9.14 -17.11 0.13
N THR A 332 8.80 -15.92 -0.36
CA THR A 332 7.66 -15.69 -1.24
C THR A 332 8.07 -14.90 -2.47
N VAL A 333 7.83 -15.50 -3.65
CA VAL A 333 8.09 -14.85 -4.94
C VAL A 333 6.96 -13.88 -5.26
N VAL A 334 7.31 -12.66 -5.68
CA VAL A 334 6.37 -11.62 -6.12
C VAL A 334 6.87 -10.98 -7.40
N ASP A 335 5.97 -10.62 -8.32
CA ASP A 335 6.31 -9.94 -9.58
C ASP A 335 6.80 -8.51 -9.35
N THR A 336 6.32 -7.84 -8.31
CA THR A 336 6.71 -6.47 -7.98
C THR A 336 6.58 -6.20 -6.49
N ILE A 337 7.35 -5.22 -6.00
CA ILE A 337 7.25 -4.73 -4.63
C ILE A 337 6.87 -3.26 -4.66
N ILE A 338 5.92 -2.89 -3.81
CA ILE A 338 5.62 -1.51 -3.51
C ILE A 338 6.05 -1.21 -2.07
N PHE A 339 7.13 -0.45 -1.94
CA PHE A 339 7.68 -0.04 -0.66
C PHE A 339 7.24 1.39 -0.33
N LYS A 340 6.38 1.54 0.68
CA LYS A 340 5.86 2.83 1.09
C LYS A 340 6.67 3.41 2.21
N ARG A 341 7.32 4.54 1.96
CA ARG A 341 7.97 5.31 3.00
C ARG A 341 8.16 6.73 2.53
N THR A 342 7.73 7.66 3.36
CA THR A 342 8.00 9.08 3.22
C THR A 342 9.31 9.40 3.92
N PHE A 343 10.23 9.98 3.16
CA PHE A 343 11.49 10.51 3.64
C PHE A 343 11.34 12.03 3.83
N PRO A 344 11.69 12.57 5.00
CA PRO A 344 11.57 14.00 5.24
C PRO A 344 12.50 14.78 4.30
N VAL A 345 11.96 15.85 3.70
CA VAL A 345 12.77 16.79 2.91
C VAL A 345 13.38 17.81 3.85
N VAL A 346 14.71 17.92 3.84
CA VAL A 346 15.41 18.98 4.57
C VAL A 346 15.80 20.07 3.58
N VAL A 347 15.11 21.21 3.62
CA VAL A 347 15.39 22.37 2.76
C VAL A 347 16.82 22.86 3.02
N GLY A 348 17.69 22.79 2.00
CA GLY A 348 19.11 23.14 2.11
C GLY A 348 20.00 22.08 2.79
N GLY A 349 19.45 20.93 3.18
CA GLY A 349 20.17 19.83 3.84
C GLY A 349 20.42 18.61 2.93
N ASN A 350 20.93 17.53 3.53
CA ASN A 350 21.13 16.25 2.86
C ASN A 350 20.06 15.23 3.30
N ASN A 351 19.37 14.58 2.35
CA ASN A 351 18.32 13.59 2.59
C ASN A 351 18.90 12.20 2.98
N TYR A 352 19.66 12.13 4.08
CA TYR A 352 20.18 10.85 4.61
C TYR A 352 19.15 10.12 5.47
N SER A 353 19.16 8.79 5.42
CA SER A 353 18.23 7.95 6.18
C SER A 353 18.75 6.52 6.30
N THR A 354 18.27 5.74 7.28
CA THR A 354 18.54 4.30 7.34
C THR A 354 17.46 3.52 6.61
N ILE A 355 17.79 2.39 5.99
CA ILE A 355 16.82 1.50 5.34
C ILE A 355 17.22 0.03 5.52
N MET A 356 16.22 -0.84 5.57
CA MET A 356 16.38 -2.29 5.54
C MET A 356 15.24 -2.87 4.69
N PHE A 357 15.54 -3.86 3.85
CA PHE A 357 14.54 -4.53 3.02
C PHE A 357 14.39 -5.99 3.42
N PRO A 358 13.18 -6.57 3.40
CA PRO A 358 12.98 -8.01 3.58
C PRO A 358 13.26 -8.82 2.31
N PHE A 359 14.07 -8.30 1.38
CA PHE A 359 14.41 -8.91 0.10
C PHE A 359 15.75 -8.36 -0.39
N GLU A 360 16.38 -9.09 -1.31
CA GLU A 360 17.61 -8.65 -1.97
C GLU A 360 17.30 -7.79 -3.19
N ILE A 361 18.02 -6.68 -3.34
CA ILE A 361 17.82 -5.74 -4.44
C ILE A 361 19.12 -5.05 -4.81
N LYS A 362 19.33 -4.80 -6.11
CA LYS A 362 20.46 -3.99 -6.54
C LYS A 362 20.14 -2.50 -6.35
N ALA A 363 21.09 -1.73 -5.85
CA ALA A 363 20.87 -0.32 -5.56
C ALA A 363 20.44 0.49 -6.80
N GLU A 364 20.91 0.11 -8.00
CA GLU A 364 20.48 0.72 -9.27
C GLU A 364 19.05 0.40 -9.71
N GLU A 365 18.40 -0.62 -9.12
CA GLU A 365 16.98 -0.96 -9.33
C GLU A 365 16.05 -0.09 -8.44
N ILE A 366 16.63 0.82 -7.64
CA ILE A 366 15.91 1.73 -6.75
C ILE A 366 15.99 3.16 -7.31
N GLU A 367 14.86 3.67 -7.80
CA GLU A 367 14.77 5.07 -8.23
C GLU A 367 14.87 6.02 -7.02
N ASN A 368 15.29 7.26 -7.31
CA ASN A 368 15.52 8.33 -6.33
C ASN A 368 16.65 8.09 -5.32
N LEU A 369 17.33 6.94 -5.36
CA LEU A 369 18.52 6.69 -4.55
C LEU A 369 19.74 7.43 -5.11
N ASP A 370 20.53 8.08 -4.24
CA ASP A 370 21.75 8.82 -4.60
C ASP A 370 23.01 8.10 -4.08
N LEU A 371 23.06 7.74 -2.80
CA LEU A 371 24.22 7.07 -2.18
C LEU A 371 23.77 5.92 -1.27
N VAL A 372 24.58 4.86 -1.18
CA VAL A 372 24.42 3.77 -0.20
C VAL A 372 25.74 3.58 0.55
N PHE A 373 25.65 3.47 1.86
CA PHE A 373 26.77 3.23 2.75
C PHE A 373 26.54 2.00 3.61
N LYS A 374 27.62 1.25 3.82
CA LYS A 374 27.68 0.13 4.76
C LYS A 374 28.31 0.59 6.07
N PHE A 375 27.77 0.12 7.19
CA PHE A 375 28.35 0.38 8.51
C PHE A 375 29.68 -0.37 8.67
N LEU A 376 30.71 0.32 9.17
CA LEU A 376 32.00 -0.29 9.52
C LEU A 376 32.18 -0.37 11.04
N GLY A 377 31.80 0.69 11.76
CA GLY A 377 31.91 0.69 13.21
C GLY A 377 31.89 2.05 13.87
N ILE A 378 32.32 2.07 15.14
CA ILE A 378 32.50 3.28 15.94
C ILE A 378 34.00 3.45 16.14
N GLY A 379 34.54 4.53 15.55
CA GLY A 379 35.93 4.90 15.70
C GLY A 379 36.14 5.95 16.78
N VAL A 380 37.40 6.20 17.11
CA VAL A 380 37.84 7.27 18.01
C VAL A 380 38.89 8.10 17.27
N ASP A 381 38.69 9.42 17.20
CA ASP A 381 39.64 10.34 16.57
C ASP A 381 40.83 10.65 17.49
N LYS A 382 41.81 11.40 16.98
CA LYS A 382 43.02 11.79 17.74
C LYS A 382 42.73 12.68 18.97
N SER A 383 41.56 13.30 18.99
CA SER A 383 41.06 14.15 20.08
C SER A 383 40.17 13.36 21.05
N ASN A 384 40.11 12.03 20.90
CA ASN A 384 39.32 11.11 21.70
C ASN A 384 37.79 11.25 21.53
N ASN A 385 37.32 11.84 20.40
CA ASN A 385 35.90 11.90 20.08
C ASN A 385 35.46 10.65 19.30
N LYS A 386 34.29 10.12 19.63
CA LYS A 386 33.69 9.00 18.91
C LYS A 386 33.02 9.45 17.61
N TYR A 387 33.12 8.63 16.57
CA TYR A 387 32.45 8.84 15.29
C TYR A 387 31.94 7.53 14.70
N VAL A 388 30.88 7.61 13.88
CA VAL A 388 30.34 6.51 13.10
C VAL A 388 31.14 6.37 11.81
N ALA A 389 31.83 5.26 11.64
CA ALA A 389 32.55 4.92 10.42
C ALA A 389 31.64 4.17 9.44
N VAL A 390 31.59 4.65 8.21
CA VAL A 390 30.82 4.04 7.11
C VAL A 390 31.67 3.94 5.85
N GLU A 391 31.36 2.97 4.99
CA GLU A 391 31.98 2.78 3.67
C GLU A 391 30.96 3.13 2.59
N LEU A 392 31.35 3.94 1.60
CA LEU A 392 30.51 4.19 0.43
C LEU A 392 30.55 2.97 -0.49
N VAL A 393 29.44 2.25 -0.59
CA VAL A 393 29.36 1.01 -1.38
C VAL A 393 28.67 1.22 -2.74
N TRP A 394 27.86 2.26 -2.87
CA TRP A 394 27.20 2.60 -4.14
C TRP A 394 26.85 4.09 -4.24
N ARG A 395 26.83 4.61 -5.47
CA ARG A 395 26.44 6.00 -5.79
C ARG A 395 25.80 6.07 -7.17
N SER A 396 24.78 6.89 -7.35
CA SER A 396 24.07 7.11 -8.62
C SER A 396 24.89 7.95 -9.63
N ILE A 397 25.79 7.31 -10.38
CA ILE A 397 26.50 7.88 -11.54
C ILE A 397 26.35 7.01 -12.80
N TRP A 398 26.70 7.55 -13.97
CA TRP A 398 26.55 6.88 -15.27
C TRP A 398 27.36 5.57 -15.41
N LEU A 399 28.43 5.40 -14.63
CA LEU A 399 29.31 4.22 -14.64
C LEU A 399 29.38 3.56 -13.25
N SER A 400 28.25 3.53 -12.54
CA SER A 400 28.19 2.93 -11.20
C SER A 400 28.47 1.43 -11.27
N VAL A 401 29.31 0.93 -10.36
CA VAL A 401 29.45 -0.51 -10.14
C VAL A 401 28.18 -0.99 -9.43
N SER A 402 27.57 -2.06 -9.94
CA SER A 402 26.39 -2.69 -9.34
C SER A 402 26.66 -3.09 -7.90
N TYR A 403 25.70 -2.86 -7.00
CA TYR A 403 25.81 -3.28 -5.60
C TYR A 403 24.49 -3.90 -5.14
N THR A 404 24.56 -5.13 -4.65
CA THR A 404 23.40 -5.83 -4.09
C THR A 404 23.26 -5.51 -2.61
N MET A 405 22.12 -4.94 -2.23
CA MET A 405 21.69 -4.78 -0.85
C MET A 405 21.08 -6.10 -0.37
N GLU A 406 21.60 -6.61 0.74
CA GLU A 406 21.21 -7.90 1.34
C GLU A 406 19.88 -7.79 2.09
N ALA A 407 19.08 -8.85 2.03
CA ALA A 407 17.83 -8.93 2.79
C ALA A 407 18.13 -8.86 4.29
N TYR A 408 17.29 -8.13 5.03
CA TYR A 408 17.35 -7.94 6.48
C TYR A 408 18.65 -7.33 7.00
N LYS A 409 19.50 -6.77 6.13
CA LYS A 409 20.67 -5.99 6.54
C LYS A 409 20.43 -4.50 6.35
N PRO A 410 20.64 -3.68 7.39
CA PRO A 410 20.43 -2.25 7.27
C PRO A 410 21.58 -1.52 6.58
N TYR A 411 21.22 -0.45 5.88
CA TYR A 411 22.12 0.46 5.19
C TYR A 411 21.82 1.91 5.56
N LEU A 412 22.83 2.76 5.48
CA LEU A 412 22.64 4.21 5.44
C LEU A 412 22.51 4.62 3.97
N ILE A 413 21.48 5.39 3.63
CA ILE A 413 21.22 5.86 2.27
C ILE A 413 21.12 7.37 2.22
N LYS A 414 21.31 7.92 1.02
CA LYS A 414 20.96 9.30 0.68
C LYS A 414 20.02 9.27 -0.52
N LEU A 415 18.93 10.03 -0.46
CA LEU A 415 18.05 10.25 -1.61
C LEU A 415 18.54 11.42 -2.46
N LYS A 416 18.16 11.42 -3.74
CA LYS A 416 18.35 12.55 -4.67
C LYS A 416 17.67 13.81 -4.10
N SER A 417 18.16 14.98 -4.52
CA SER A 417 17.62 16.27 -4.07
C SER A 417 16.10 16.34 -4.27
N GLN A 418 15.37 16.79 -3.25
CA GLN A 418 13.90 16.91 -3.23
C GLN A 418 13.10 15.60 -3.29
N ALA A 419 13.75 14.44 -3.45
CA ALA A 419 13.02 13.18 -3.42
C ALA A 419 12.53 12.83 -2.01
N THR A 420 11.26 12.42 -1.92
CA THR A 420 10.55 12.09 -0.67
C THR A 420 10.23 10.61 -0.55
N ASN A 421 10.52 9.81 -1.59
CA ASN A 421 10.22 8.38 -1.65
C ASN A 421 11.26 7.65 -2.49
N ILE A 422 11.18 6.33 -2.48
CA ILE A 422 11.92 5.44 -3.40
C ILE A 422 10.91 4.63 -4.21
N VAL A 423 11.29 4.26 -5.43
CA VAL A 423 10.49 3.36 -6.28
C VAL A 423 11.34 2.18 -6.68
N ILE A 424 10.80 0.97 -6.52
CA ILE A 424 11.49 -0.26 -6.93
C ILE A 424 11.15 -0.49 -8.40
N ASN A 425 12.10 -0.17 -9.28
CA ASN A 425 11.96 -0.35 -10.72
C ASN A 425 12.70 -1.62 -11.15
N LYS A 426 12.09 -2.76 -10.81
CA LYS A 426 12.62 -4.08 -11.16
C LYS A 426 11.75 -4.76 -12.19
N THR A 427 12.39 -5.38 -13.17
CA THR A 427 11.74 -6.03 -14.32
C THR A 427 11.65 -7.56 -14.18
N THR A 428 12.08 -8.10 -13.04
CA THR A 428 12.11 -9.54 -12.73
C THR A 428 11.55 -9.79 -11.34
N ASP A 429 11.11 -11.03 -11.10
CA ASP A 429 10.52 -11.44 -9.83
C ASP A 429 11.45 -11.16 -8.64
N LEU A 430 10.86 -10.72 -7.53
CA LEU A 430 11.50 -10.51 -6.23
C LEU A 430 11.15 -11.65 -5.28
N VAL A 431 12.09 -12.01 -4.42
CA VAL A 431 11.84 -12.97 -3.34
C VAL A 431 11.84 -12.22 -2.01
N LEU A 432 10.64 -12.06 -1.44
CA LEU A 432 10.47 -11.66 -0.05
C LEU A 432 10.98 -12.80 0.83
N LYS A 433 12.05 -12.56 1.58
CA LYS A 433 12.72 -13.57 2.39
C LYS A 433 11.97 -13.84 3.67
N ALA A 434 11.94 -15.11 4.08
CA ALA A 434 11.43 -15.52 5.38
C ALA A 434 12.08 -14.68 6.49
N THR A 435 11.29 -14.19 7.44
CA THR A 435 11.80 -13.30 8.48
C THR A 435 12.61 -14.11 9.50
N PRO A 436 13.88 -13.72 9.76
CA PRO A 436 14.68 -14.29 10.81
C PRO A 436 14.01 -14.16 12.18
N THR A 437 14.36 -15.04 13.11
CA THR A 437 13.73 -15.10 14.44
C THR A 437 14.57 -14.47 15.54
N GLU A 438 15.86 -14.25 15.32
CA GLU A 438 16.77 -13.70 16.32
C GLU A 438 17.15 -12.24 15.99
N ASP A 439 17.14 -11.37 17.01
CA ASP A 439 17.49 -9.95 16.83
C ASP A 439 18.88 -9.76 16.18
N GLY A 440 19.82 -10.67 16.48
CA GLY A 440 21.17 -10.65 15.91
C GLY A 440 21.22 -10.89 14.40
N ASP A 441 20.19 -11.52 13.83
CA ASP A 441 20.11 -11.76 12.38
C ASP A 441 19.86 -10.48 11.60
N PHE A 442 19.33 -9.43 12.23
CA PHE A 442 19.14 -8.10 11.63
C PHE A 442 20.35 -7.18 11.79
N ASP A 443 21.38 -7.64 12.50
CA ASP A 443 22.55 -6.82 12.81
C ASP A 443 23.59 -6.86 11.68
N VAL A 444 24.23 -5.72 11.45
CA VAL A 444 25.53 -5.60 10.76
C VAL A 444 26.60 -5.39 11.83
N MET A 445 27.49 -6.37 11.97
CA MET A 445 28.59 -6.35 12.93
C MET A 445 29.62 -5.28 12.57
N GLN A 446 30.32 -4.79 13.58
CA GLN A 446 31.55 -4.03 13.40
C GLN A 446 32.62 -4.84 12.65
N SER A 447 33.42 -4.17 11.83
CA SER A 447 34.62 -4.78 11.26
C SER A 447 35.75 -4.84 12.29
N ASP A 448 36.67 -5.78 12.11
CA ASP A 448 37.78 -6.05 13.05
C ASP A 448 38.58 -4.81 13.47
N ASP A 449 38.78 -3.87 12.55
CA ASP A 449 39.48 -2.61 12.79
C ASP A 449 38.87 -1.74 13.90
N TYR A 450 37.56 -1.91 14.16
CA TYR A 450 36.77 -1.11 15.11
C TYR A 450 36.43 -1.85 16.41
N ASN A 451 36.61 -3.18 16.49
CA ASN A 451 36.25 -3.99 17.66
C ASN A 451 36.97 -3.55 18.95
N LYS A 452 38.14 -2.91 18.83
CA LYS A 452 38.91 -2.37 19.97
C LYS A 452 38.23 -1.19 20.69
N TYR A 453 37.22 -0.57 20.07
CA TYR A 453 36.52 0.61 20.60
C TYR A 453 35.19 0.27 21.29
N GLY A 454 34.84 -1.01 21.37
CA GLY A 454 33.65 -1.52 22.05
C GLY A 454 32.86 -2.49 21.17
N ASN A 455 31.76 -3.01 21.71
CA ASN A 455 30.87 -3.91 20.98
C ASN A 455 29.65 -3.14 20.49
N TYR A 456 29.67 -2.74 19.22
CA TYR A 456 28.54 -2.08 18.58
C TYR A 456 28.09 -2.84 17.33
N VAL A 457 26.80 -2.71 17.04
CA VAL A 457 26.18 -3.27 15.84
C VAL A 457 25.27 -2.23 15.22
N PHE A 458 25.09 -2.27 13.91
CA PHE A 458 24.04 -1.53 13.24
C PHE A 458 22.82 -2.43 13.09
N ARG A 459 21.82 -2.20 13.93
CA ARG A 459 20.67 -3.08 14.15
C ARG A 459 19.47 -2.64 13.34
N GLY A 460 19.01 -3.53 12.46
CA GLY A 460 17.73 -3.38 11.77
C GLY A 460 16.54 -3.69 12.69
N VAL A 461 15.38 -3.14 12.39
CA VAL A 461 14.12 -3.45 13.10
C VAL A 461 13.04 -3.88 12.12
N VAL A 462 12.39 -5.02 12.39
CA VAL A 462 11.22 -5.48 11.63
C VAL A 462 9.89 -5.09 12.30
N GLN A 463 9.93 -4.75 13.58
CA GLN A 463 8.80 -4.24 14.36
C GLN A 463 9.17 -2.85 14.90
N GLY A 464 8.19 -1.96 15.02
CA GLY A 464 8.42 -0.67 15.67
C GLY A 464 8.85 -0.86 17.12
N LYS A 465 9.78 -0.02 17.61
CA LYS A 465 10.24 0.01 19.00
C LYS A 465 10.11 1.42 19.55
N THR A 466 9.59 1.53 20.77
CA THR A 466 9.61 2.77 21.56
C THR A 466 10.45 2.52 22.80
N TRP A 467 11.35 3.44 23.13
CA TRP A 467 12.15 3.37 24.34
C TRP A 467 11.45 4.12 25.47
N ASP A 468 11.24 3.46 26.59
CA ASP A 468 10.69 4.04 27.82
C ASP A 468 11.81 4.37 28.83
N ALA A 469 11.44 5.00 29.95
CA ALA A 469 12.37 5.33 31.03
C ALA A 469 13.14 4.11 31.58
N ASN A 470 12.59 2.90 31.45
CA ASN A 470 13.15 1.67 32.02
C ASN A 470 14.00 0.89 31.02
N SER A 471 14.05 1.32 29.76
CA SER A 471 14.78 0.65 28.70
C SER A 471 16.29 0.65 29.04
N PRO A 472 16.99 -0.49 28.96
CA PRO A 472 18.41 -0.58 29.32
C PRO A 472 19.30 0.44 28.62
N GLU A 473 18.97 0.80 27.38
CA GLU A 473 19.69 1.79 26.57
C GLU A 473 19.48 3.24 27.04
N VAL A 474 18.32 3.51 27.67
CA VAL A 474 17.98 4.81 28.27
C VAL A 474 18.63 4.91 29.65
N LEU A 475 18.50 3.88 30.48
CA LEU A 475 19.11 3.80 31.81
C LEU A 475 20.64 3.71 31.76
N GLY A 476 21.21 3.24 30.65
CA GLY A 476 22.64 2.93 30.56
C GLY A 476 23.03 1.67 31.34
N THR A 477 22.07 0.77 31.60
CA THR A 477 22.30 -0.46 32.37
C THR A 477 23.42 -1.28 31.74
N ASN A 478 24.45 -1.62 32.52
CA ASN A 478 25.65 -2.32 32.05
C ASN A 478 26.31 -1.66 30.82
N LYS A 479 26.20 -0.32 30.73
CA LYS A 479 26.71 0.51 29.63
C LYS A 479 26.05 0.27 28.26
N ALA A 480 24.84 -0.31 28.24
CA ALA A 480 24.03 -0.39 27.03
C ALA A 480 23.64 1.01 26.53
N ALA A 481 23.54 1.18 25.21
CA ALA A 481 23.07 2.43 24.62
C ALA A 481 22.59 2.22 23.18
N ALA A 482 21.71 3.11 22.72
CA ALA A 482 21.22 3.15 21.34
C ALA A 482 21.42 4.55 20.74
N TYR A 483 21.72 4.61 19.45
CA TYR A 483 21.94 5.85 18.70
C TYR A 483 21.29 5.80 17.33
N GLY A 484 20.70 6.89 16.86
CA GLY A 484 20.02 6.94 15.57
C GLY A 484 19.94 8.34 14.99
N PHE A 485 19.43 8.44 13.76
CA PHE A 485 19.14 9.73 13.13
C PHE A 485 17.80 10.28 13.63
N ALA A 486 17.78 11.55 14.03
CA ALA A 486 16.57 12.22 14.47
C ALA A 486 15.58 12.38 13.31
N GLY A 487 14.38 11.82 13.44
CA GLY A 487 13.29 11.97 12.46
C GLY A 487 12.46 13.25 12.63
N THR A 488 12.57 13.91 13.78
CA THR A 488 11.84 15.12 14.16
C THR A 488 12.80 16.12 14.81
N ALA A 489 12.64 17.40 14.53
CA ALA A 489 13.44 18.45 15.18
C ALA A 489 12.93 18.73 16.60
N THR A 490 13.85 19.02 17.52
CA THR A 490 13.59 19.62 18.84
C THR A 490 14.35 20.94 18.96
N SER A 491 14.34 21.58 20.14
CA SER A 491 15.11 22.81 20.39
C SER A 491 16.61 22.66 20.11
N ASP A 492 17.16 21.46 20.30
CA ASP A 492 18.60 21.19 20.30
C ASP A 492 19.04 20.11 19.27
N ILE A 493 18.07 19.52 18.56
CA ILE A 493 18.33 18.42 17.60
C ILE A 493 17.63 18.72 16.27
N SER A 494 18.38 18.74 15.18
CA SER A 494 17.83 18.89 13.82
C SER A 494 17.44 17.54 13.21
N VAL A 495 16.46 17.53 12.30
CA VAL A 495 16.14 16.34 11.49
C VAL A 495 17.39 15.89 10.72
N GLY A 496 17.72 14.60 10.81
CA GLY A 496 18.92 14.02 10.22
C GLY A 496 20.18 14.14 11.08
N GLN A 497 20.11 14.69 12.30
CA GLN A 497 21.22 14.67 13.25
C GLN A 497 21.35 13.30 13.93
N PHE A 498 22.58 12.80 14.10
CA PHE A 498 22.84 11.51 14.74
C PHE A 498 23.01 11.68 16.26
N VAL A 499 22.11 11.08 17.05
CA VAL A 499 21.97 11.32 18.49
C VAL A 499 21.76 10.04 19.30
N LYS A 500 22.07 10.10 20.60
CA LYS A 500 21.69 9.07 21.58
C LYS A 500 20.16 9.03 21.74
N VAL A 501 19.61 7.83 21.84
CA VAL A 501 18.19 7.58 22.09
C VAL A 501 17.85 7.87 23.56
N GLY A 502 16.79 8.63 23.79
CA GLY A 502 16.23 8.92 25.12
C GLY A 502 14.83 8.33 25.30
N GLU A 503 14.23 8.55 26.48
CA GLU A 503 12.84 8.18 26.75
C GLU A 503 11.87 8.82 25.74
N GLY A 504 10.88 8.06 25.29
CA GLY A 504 9.87 8.48 24.32
C GLY A 504 10.35 8.47 22.88
N ALA A 505 11.63 8.23 22.63
CA ALA A 505 12.14 8.01 21.28
C ALA A 505 11.52 6.74 20.69
N PHE A 506 11.30 6.73 19.38
CA PHE A 506 10.75 5.59 18.68
C PHE A 506 11.44 5.36 17.34
N ILE A 507 11.38 4.13 16.87
CA ILE A 507 11.82 3.72 15.54
C ILE A 507 10.71 2.88 14.90
N LYS A 508 10.31 3.26 13.70
CA LYS A 508 9.36 2.51 12.87
C LYS A 508 10.06 1.31 12.19
N PRO A 509 9.32 0.28 11.75
CA PRO A 509 9.91 -0.88 11.07
C PRO A 509 10.74 -0.49 9.85
N LEU A 510 11.64 -1.39 9.45
CA LEU A 510 12.51 -1.32 8.27
C LEU A 510 13.51 -0.14 8.29
N ARG A 511 13.82 0.31 9.52
CA ARG A 511 14.87 1.29 9.84
C ARG A 511 15.95 0.62 10.68
N ALA A 512 16.98 1.38 11.03
CA ALA A 512 18.04 0.88 11.88
C ALA A 512 18.61 1.93 12.82
N TYR A 513 19.25 1.43 13.87
CA TYR A 513 19.95 2.22 14.88
C TYR A 513 21.25 1.53 15.25
N ILE A 514 22.22 2.26 15.79
CA ILE A 514 23.43 1.68 16.34
C ILE A 514 23.13 1.25 17.77
N TYR A 515 23.38 -0.02 18.08
CA TYR A 515 23.22 -0.60 19.40
C TYR A 515 24.58 -0.93 20.00
N LYS A 516 24.85 -0.45 21.21
CA LYS A 516 25.98 -0.88 22.05
C LYS A 516 25.50 -1.97 22.99
N SER A 517 26.06 -3.17 22.83
CA SER A 517 25.70 -4.31 23.68
C SER A 517 26.17 -4.09 25.14
N PRO A 518 25.42 -4.60 26.13
CA PRO A 518 25.82 -4.58 27.53
C PRO A 518 27.19 -5.24 27.74
N VAL A 519 27.98 -4.70 28.66
CA VAL A 519 29.24 -5.33 29.07
C VAL A 519 28.92 -6.55 29.98
N PRO A 520 29.42 -7.76 29.65
CA PRO A 520 29.21 -8.94 30.49
C PRO A 520 29.73 -8.76 31.91
N GLN A 521 28.91 -9.13 32.90
CA GLN A 521 29.31 -9.18 34.31
C GLN A 521 29.93 -10.54 34.64
N SER A 522 30.93 -10.54 35.53
CA SER A 522 31.49 -11.74 36.15
C SER A 522 31.50 -11.60 37.66
N VAL A 523 31.38 -12.70 38.38
CA VAL A 523 31.44 -12.68 39.85
C VAL A 523 32.90 -12.84 40.28
N ASN A 524 33.41 -11.92 41.10
CA ASN A 524 34.73 -12.11 41.69
C ASN A 524 34.70 -13.16 42.81
N SER A 525 35.87 -13.53 43.33
CA SER A 525 36.04 -14.50 44.42
C SER A 525 35.27 -14.16 45.70
N ASN A 526 34.81 -12.90 45.85
CA ASN A 526 34.10 -12.41 47.04
C ASN A 526 32.58 -12.30 46.80
N GLY A 527 32.06 -12.84 45.70
CA GLY A 527 30.62 -12.83 45.39
C GLY A 527 30.09 -11.51 44.81
N ALA A 528 30.96 -10.53 44.54
CA ALA A 528 30.55 -9.26 43.95
C ALA A 528 30.58 -9.31 42.41
N TYR A 529 29.54 -8.79 41.77
CA TYR A 529 29.48 -8.63 40.32
C TYR A 529 30.44 -7.53 39.87
N VAL A 530 31.36 -7.86 38.96
CA VAL A 530 32.33 -6.96 38.34
C VAL A 530 32.27 -7.10 36.81
N LEU A 531 32.19 -5.97 36.11
CA LEU A 531 32.22 -5.93 34.64
C LEU A 531 33.60 -6.42 34.15
N ARG A 532 33.64 -7.35 33.18
CA ARG A 532 34.92 -7.77 32.57
C ARG A 532 35.40 -6.67 31.60
N GLN A 533 36.51 -5.99 31.92
CA GLN A 533 37.20 -5.12 30.98
C GLN A 533 38.73 -5.33 31.05
N THR A 534 39.37 -5.53 29.90
CA THR A 534 40.76 -5.11 29.66
C THR A 534 40.74 -3.62 29.38
N ALA A 535 41.62 -2.86 30.03
CA ALA A 535 41.62 -1.40 30.00
C ALA A 535 41.67 -0.82 28.58
N SER A 536 40.59 -0.18 28.14
CA SER A 536 40.62 0.86 27.12
C SER A 536 39.48 1.86 27.35
N ILE A 537 39.88 3.12 27.43
CA ILE A 537 39.14 4.39 27.52
C ILE A 537 37.63 4.26 27.20
N ASP A 538 36.80 4.09 28.24
CA ASP A 538 35.34 4.14 28.14
C ASP A 538 34.84 5.30 29.01
N ASN A 539 35.31 6.51 28.69
CA ASN A 539 34.70 7.76 29.15
C ASN A 539 33.51 8.03 28.22
N ASP A 540 32.32 8.18 28.81
CA ASP A 540 31.05 8.69 28.26
C ASP A 540 30.93 8.81 26.73
N ILE A 541 30.34 7.80 26.08
CA ILE A 541 28.94 7.96 25.65
C ILE A 541 28.42 9.32 25.08
N PRO A 542 28.98 10.02 24.07
CA PRO A 542 28.48 11.36 23.74
C PRO A 542 27.05 11.36 23.20
N GLU A 543 26.30 12.43 23.46
CA GLU A 543 24.92 12.61 22.97
C GLU A 543 24.84 12.71 21.44
N THR A 544 25.93 13.06 20.76
CA THR A 544 26.04 13.17 19.30
C THR A 544 27.35 12.55 18.79
N MET A 545 27.36 12.03 17.56
CA MET A 545 28.57 11.53 16.88
C MET A 545 28.58 11.92 15.40
N ASN A 546 29.76 12.25 14.88
CA ASN A 546 29.95 12.52 13.45
C ASN A 546 29.85 11.23 12.63
N VAL A 547 29.38 11.31 11.38
CA VAL A 547 29.44 10.21 10.41
C VAL A 547 30.60 10.47 9.44
N VAL A 548 31.55 9.53 9.37
CA VAL A 548 32.78 9.62 8.59
C VAL A 548 32.82 8.54 7.53
N VAL A 549 33.06 8.95 6.27
CA VAL A 549 33.24 8.01 5.16
C VAL A 549 34.70 7.59 5.10
N VAL A 550 34.93 6.29 5.18
CA VAL A 550 36.25 5.66 5.15
C VAL A 550 36.46 5.04 3.77
N ASP A 551 37.46 5.52 3.03
CA ASP A 551 37.85 4.97 1.74
C ASP A 551 39.01 3.97 1.95
N ARG A 552 38.76 2.68 1.66
CA ARG A 552 39.76 1.60 1.82
C ARG A 552 40.43 1.35 0.47
N LYS A 553 41.62 1.91 0.25
CA LYS A 553 42.45 1.52 -0.91
C LYS A 553 43.17 0.19 -0.65
N LYS A 554 43.54 -0.52 -1.73
CA LYS A 554 44.16 -1.88 -1.72
C LYS A 554 45.56 -1.96 -1.09
N ASP A 555 46.13 -0.84 -0.68
CA ASP A 555 47.51 -0.61 -0.26
C ASP A 555 47.66 -0.28 1.23
N GLY A 556 46.57 -0.30 2.01
CA GLY A 556 46.63 -0.24 3.49
C GLY A 556 46.79 1.15 4.11
N GLU A 557 46.80 2.23 3.31
CA GLU A 557 46.64 3.60 3.83
C GLU A 557 45.18 4.06 3.77
N GLU A 558 44.58 4.31 4.95
CA GLU A 558 43.22 4.86 5.06
C GLU A 558 43.19 6.32 4.60
N GLN A 559 42.40 6.63 3.56
CA GLN A 559 41.99 8.01 3.28
C GLN A 559 40.60 8.24 3.88
N THR A 560 40.55 8.87 5.05
CA THR A 560 39.28 9.29 5.66
C THR A 560 38.84 10.62 5.06
N THR A 561 37.64 10.68 4.49
CA THR A 561 37.04 11.95 4.07
C THR A 561 35.91 12.32 5.04
N VAL A 562 36.13 13.39 5.79
CA VAL A 562 35.09 13.99 6.63
C VAL A 562 34.11 14.73 5.71
N ILE A 563 32.85 14.32 5.69
CA ILE A 563 31.82 14.91 4.83
C ILE A 563 31.26 16.25 5.37
N GLY A 564 31.73 16.74 6.53
CA GLY A 564 31.48 18.09 7.09
C GLY A 564 31.81 18.25 8.59
N GLN A 565 31.92 19.49 9.09
CA GLN A 565 31.85 19.82 10.52
C GLN A 565 30.51 20.51 10.83
N PHE A 566 29.76 19.96 11.78
CA PHE A 566 28.42 20.41 12.17
C PHE A 566 28.47 21.17 13.50
N ASN A 567 27.94 22.40 13.52
CA ASN A 567 27.75 23.17 14.76
C ASN A 567 26.35 22.92 15.34
N SER A 568 26.27 22.21 16.45
CA SER A 568 25.01 21.77 17.07
C SER A 568 24.19 22.84 17.80
N ARG A 569 24.64 24.12 17.86
CA ARG A 569 23.80 25.23 18.37
C ARG A 569 23.26 26.13 17.26
N THR A 570 23.86 26.13 16.08
CA THR A 570 23.49 27.06 15.00
C THR A 570 23.18 26.40 13.66
N GLY A 571 23.37 25.08 13.53
CA GLY A 571 23.09 24.34 12.30
C GLY A 571 24.06 24.66 11.16
N GLU A 572 25.18 25.31 11.41
CA GLU A 572 26.19 25.57 10.38
C GLU A 572 26.93 24.26 10.05
N ILE A 573 26.81 23.79 8.79
CA ILE A 573 27.73 22.80 8.22
C ILE A 573 28.83 23.57 7.49
N ARG A 574 30.02 23.63 8.08
CA ARG A 574 31.21 24.05 7.33
C ARG A 574 31.77 22.85 6.59
N LEU A 575 31.60 22.86 5.27
CA LEU A 575 32.52 22.12 4.40
C LEU A 575 33.89 22.76 4.55
N ASN A 576 34.97 21.97 4.59
CA ASN A 576 36.31 22.50 4.34
C ASN A 576 36.43 22.86 2.84
N ARG A 577 35.67 23.89 2.39
CA ARG A 577 36.02 24.60 1.17
C ARG A 577 37.05 25.65 1.57
N THR A 578 38.31 25.29 1.40
CA THR A 578 39.16 26.25 0.71
C THR A 578 39.57 25.58 -0.58
N GLU A 579 38.89 25.93 -1.68
CA GLU A 579 39.55 25.94 -3.00
C GLU A 579 40.80 26.80 -2.79
N ARG A 580 41.93 26.17 -2.49
CA ARG A 580 43.20 26.87 -2.43
C ARG A 580 43.74 26.88 -3.83
N THR A 581 43.93 28.07 -4.38
CA THR A 581 44.71 28.24 -5.59
C THR A 581 46.17 27.97 -5.21
N TYR A 582 46.76 26.97 -5.85
CA TYR A 582 48.16 26.63 -5.66
C TYR A 582 48.98 27.10 -6.86
N ASP A 583 50.20 27.55 -6.62
CA ASP A 583 51.17 27.69 -7.71
C ASP A 583 51.65 26.30 -8.19
N LEU A 584 52.35 26.25 -9.32
CA LEU A 584 52.90 25.00 -9.89
C LEU A 584 53.94 24.31 -8.97
N LYS A 585 54.32 24.94 -7.86
CA LYS A 585 55.21 24.38 -6.83
C LYS A 585 54.44 23.94 -5.57
N GLY A 586 53.11 23.94 -5.60
CA GLY A 586 52.26 23.43 -4.52
C GLY A 586 52.09 24.36 -3.32
N ARG A 587 52.44 25.65 -3.44
CA ARG A 587 52.29 26.63 -2.34
C ARG A 587 50.93 27.33 -2.43
N SER A 588 50.26 27.47 -1.28
CA SER A 588 48.94 28.10 -1.19
C SER A 588 49.04 29.62 -1.36
N VAL A 589 48.24 30.19 -2.27
CA VAL A 589 48.13 31.64 -2.49
C VAL A 589 46.85 32.14 -1.80
N ARG A 590 46.97 33.12 -0.89
CA ARG A 590 45.90 33.49 0.05
C ARG A 590 44.90 34.53 -0.47
N ASP A 591 45.17 35.21 -1.58
CA ASP A 591 44.29 36.29 -2.07
C ASP A 591 44.36 36.45 -3.60
N ALA A 592 43.20 36.59 -4.25
CA ALA A 592 43.08 36.69 -5.72
C ALA A 592 43.64 38.00 -6.28
N SER A 593 43.94 38.97 -5.42
CA SER A 593 44.51 40.27 -5.78
C SER A 593 46.02 40.22 -6.08
N HIS A 594 46.71 39.10 -5.81
CA HIS A 594 48.16 38.93 -6.01
C HIS A 594 48.48 37.79 -7.00
N MET A 595 47.61 37.59 -8.00
CA MET A 595 47.86 36.67 -9.11
C MET A 595 48.87 37.29 -10.08
N ALA A 596 50.14 36.87 -10.00
CA ALA A 596 51.10 37.13 -11.07
C ALA A 596 50.63 36.44 -12.37
N LYS A 597 50.92 37.02 -13.54
CA LYS A 597 50.52 36.42 -14.84
C LYS A 597 51.10 35.02 -15.00
N GLY A 598 50.28 33.98 -14.80
CA GLY A 598 50.66 32.58 -14.86
C GLY A 598 49.45 31.64 -14.81
N VAL A 599 49.66 30.37 -15.15
CA VAL A 599 48.61 29.33 -15.16
C VAL A 599 48.43 28.78 -13.75
N TYR A 600 47.19 28.78 -13.27
CA TYR A 600 46.79 28.30 -11.96
C TYR A 600 45.89 27.07 -12.07
N LEU A 601 46.08 26.11 -11.18
CA LEU A 601 45.26 24.90 -11.12
C LEU A 601 44.17 25.07 -10.06
N LYS A 602 42.93 24.83 -10.47
CA LYS A 602 41.75 24.80 -9.60
C LYS A 602 41.46 23.34 -9.26
N LYS A 603 41.53 22.98 -7.98
CA LYS A 603 41.27 21.62 -7.49
C LYS A 603 40.11 21.62 -6.52
#